data_AF-A0A937VB79-F1
#
_entry.id   AF-A0A937VB79-F1
#
_cell.length_a   1.000
_cell.length_b   1.000
_cell.length_c   1.000
_cell.angle_alpha   90.00
_cell.angle_beta   90.00
_cell.angle_gamma   90.00
#
_symmetry.space_group_name_H-M   'P 1'
#
loop_
_entity.id
_entity.type
_entity.pdbx_description
1 polymer ?
#
loop_
_entity_poly.entity_id
_entity_poly.type
_entity_poly.pdbx_seq_one_letter_code
_entity_poly.pdbx_strand_id
1 'polypeptide(L)'
;MNDSARLVTVPREPASSTLTRRGFLRLGAASAFGLLMPPASRAAPWAWAPTDGQLGRVLLDGIQILLQPLLDGEQVDILAYDDVVPIQRAVIGGEQPAHNRIWYEIPDRGYVHSAWVQPVRNEPQPARASASPRGLLAEVSIPFVDAYAKPDDESVRRYRLYYGTTHWITDVEKDRRGDRWYRIF
;
A
#
# COMPACT_ATOMS: atom_id res chain seq x y z
N MET A 1 23.54 80.29 -4.15
CA MET A 1 23.05 80.34 -2.76
C MET A 1 21.60 79.88 -2.79
N ASN A 2 21.16 78.84 -2.10
CA ASN A 2 21.78 78.06 -1.06
C ASN A 2 21.16 76.66 -1.11
N ASP A 3 22.03 75.68 -0.94
CA ASP A 3 21.70 74.27 -0.74
C ASP A 3 20.84 74.12 0.52
N SER A 4 19.87 73.21 0.50
CA SER A 4 19.05 72.87 1.66
C SER A 4 18.57 71.44 1.51
N ALA A 5 19.50 70.52 1.73
CA ALA A 5 19.25 69.10 1.93
C ALA A 5 18.15 68.89 3.01
N ARG A 6 17.12 68.12 2.67
CA ARG A 6 16.09 67.67 3.61
C ARG A 6 16.34 66.21 3.95
N LEU A 7 16.60 65.92 5.23
CA LEU A 7 16.79 64.59 5.78
C LEU A 7 15.47 63.79 5.74
N VAL A 8 15.55 62.54 5.30
CA VAL A 8 14.45 61.56 5.38
C VAL A 8 14.69 60.69 6.61
N THR A 9 13.77 60.72 7.57
CA THR A 9 13.74 59.81 8.71
C THR A 9 13.10 58.49 8.30
N VAL A 10 13.86 57.40 8.32
CA VAL A 10 13.32 56.04 8.16
C VAL A 10 12.73 55.60 9.51
N PRO A 11 11.49 55.07 9.57
CA PRO A 11 10.97 54.50 10.81
C PRO A 11 11.73 53.20 11.14
N ARG A 12 12.21 53.06 12.38
CA ARG A 12 12.63 51.77 12.93
C ARG A 12 11.37 50.97 13.30
N GLU A 13 11.12 49.85 12.65
CA GLU A 13 10.29 48.79 13.24
C GLU A 13 11.07 48.07 14.34
N PRO A 14 10.43 47.83 15.48
CA PRO A 14 10.55 46.51 16.07
C PRO A 14 9.17 45.96 16.40
N ALA A 15 8.65 45.04 15.58
CA ALA A 15 7.57 44.16 16.01
C ALA A 15 8.17 43.00 16.80
N SER A 16 8.30 43.15 18.11
CA SER A 16 8.32 41.98 19.00
C SER A 16 6.90 41.41 19.02
N SER A 17 6.69 40.27 18.37
CA SER A 17 5.40 39.58 18.35
C SER A 17 5.11 38.98 19.73
N THR A 18 4.57 39.81 20.61
CA THR A 18 4.04 39.36 21.90
C THR A 18 2.85 38.43 21.65
N LEU A 19 2.99 37.16 22.05
CA LEU A 19 1.90 36.18 22.02
C LEU A 19 0.71 36.72 22.80
N THR A 20 -0.36 37.10 22.09
CA THR A 20 -1.58 37.57 22.74
C THR A 20 -2.24 36.43 23.52
N ARG A 21 -2.95 36.74 24.61
CA ARG A 21 -3.73 35.74 25.39
C ARG A 21 -4.64 34.89 24.49
N ARG A 22 -5.22 35.51 23.45
CA ARG A 22 -6.03 34.84 22.43
C ARG A 22 -5.21 33.92 21.53
N GLY A 23 -3.99 34.33 21.16
CA GLY A 23 -3.03 33.47 20.44
C GLY A 23 -2.64 32.24 21.27
N PHE A 24 -2.37 32.43 22.56
CA PHE A 24 -2.08 31.33 23.49
C PHE A 24 -3.24 30.34 23.61
N LEU A 25 -4.48 30.83 23.79
CA LEU A 25 -5.66 29.97 23.87
C LEU A 25 -5.94 29.23 22.57
N ARG A 26 -5.73 29.86 21.40
CA ARG A 26 -5.85 29.20 20.10
C ARG A 26 -4.79 28.11 19.92
N LEU A 27 -3.56 28.37 20.34
CA LEU A 27 -2.49 27.35 20.31
C LEU A 27 -2.82 26.18 21.24
N GLY A 28 -3.25 26.47 22.47
CA GLY A 28 -3.63 25.45 23.44
C GLY A 28 -4.79 24.58 22.95
N ALA A 29 -5.81 25.20 22.34
CA ALA A 29 -6.93 24.48 21.74
C ALA A 29 -6.51 23.60 20.55
N ALA A 30 -5.60 24.08 19.69
CA ALA A 30 -5.08 23.30 18.57
C ALA A 30 -4.26 22.08 19.05
N SER A 31 -3.42 22.26 20.08
CA SER A 31 -2.64 21.17 20.67
C SER A 31 -3.53 20.11 21.34
N ALA A 32 -4.58 20.53 22.05
CA ALA A 32 -5.53 19.61 22.66
C ALA A 32 -6.29 18.77 21.61
N PHE A 33 -6.59 19.36 20.44
CA PHE A 33 -7.21 18.64 19.32
C PHE A 33 -6.29 17.56 18.73
N GLY A 34 -4.97 17.81 18.68
CA GLY A 34 -3.99 16.83 18.23
C GLY A 34 -3.89 15.60 19.14
N LEU A 35 -4.09 15.77 20.45
CA LEU A 35 -4.12 14.67 21.43
C LEU A 35 -5.39 13.81 21.34
N LEU A 36 -6.48 14.36 20.81
CA LEU A 36 -7.74 13.65 20.61
C LEU A 36 -7.80 12.94 19.26
N MET A 37 -6.87 13.23 18.34
CA MET A 37 -6.78 12.48 17.09
C MET A 37 -6.33 11.05 17.40
N PRO A 38 -7.06 10.02 16.92
CA PRO A 38 -6.58 8.65 17.02
C PRO A 38 -5.20 8.56 16.36
N PRO A 39 -4.28 7.74 16.89
CA PRO A 39 -2.99 7.54 16.24
C PRO A 39 -3.26 7.11 14.81
N ALA A 40 -2.55 7.72 13.84
CA ALA A 40 -2.65 7.33 12.45
C ALA A 40 -2.44 5.81 12.40
N SER A 41 -3.49 5.08 12.02
CA SER A 41 -3.41 3.64 11.82
C SER A 41 -2.33 3.43 10.78
N ARG A 42 -1.19 2.87 11.19
CA ARG A 42 -0.16 2.49 10.25
C ARG A 42 -0.84 1.53 9.27
N ALA A 43 -0.96 1.94 8.02
CA ALA A 43 -1.43 1.05 6.98
C ALA A 43 -0.54 -0.19 7.08
N ALA A 44 -1.15 -1.37 7.20
CA ALA A 44 -0.38 -2.60 7.21
C ALA A 44 0.55 -2.58 5.97
N PRO A 45 1.76 -3.17 6.02
CA PRO A 45 2.68 -3.15 4.88
C PRO A 45 2.06 -3.69 3.58
N TRP A 46 1.00 -4.48 3.71
CA TRP A 46 0.19 -5.08 2.66
C TRP A 46 -1.17 -4.39 2.45
N ALA A 47 -1.42 -3.22 3.03
CA ALA A 47 -2.69 -2.51 2.88
C ALA A 47 -2.77 -1.83 1.51
N TRP A 48 -2.95 -2.63 0.46
CA TRP A 48 -3.46 -2.14 -0.80
C TRP A 48 -4.86 -1.58 -0.56
N ALA A 49 -5.21 -0.46 -1.19
CA ALA A 49 -6.58 0.01 -1.14
C ALA A 49 -7.50 -1.10 -1.68
N PRO A 50 -8.65 -1.38 -1.05
CA PRO A 50 -9.67 -2.23 -1.65
C PRO A 50 -9.90 -1.72 -3.07
N THR A 51 -9.68 -2.59 -4.04
CA THR A 51 -9.91 -2.27 -5.45
C THR A 51 -11.07 -3.09 -5.92
N ASP A 52 -12.01 -2.45 -6.58
CA ASP A 52 -13.12 -3.12 -7.25
C ASP A 52 -12.64 -3.83 -8.55
N GLY A 53 -11.37 -3.66 -8.93
CA GLY A 53 -10.77 -4.20 -10.14
C GLY A 53 -9.97 -5.50 -9.95
N GLN A 54 -9.70 -6.18 -11.06
CA GLN A 54 -8.81 -7.33 -11.10
C GLN A 54 -7.35 -6.89 -10.92
N LEU A 55 -6.62 -7.56 -10.04
CA LEU A 55 -5.18 -7.37 -9.87
C LEU A 55 -4.41 -8.57 -10.44
N GLY A 56 -3.13 -8.36 -10.70
CA GLY A 56 -2.17 -9.39 -11.07
C GLY A 56 -0.94 -9.34 -10.17
N ARG A 57 -0.56 -10.47 -9.59
CA ARG A 57 0.72 -10.64 -8.87
C ARG A 57 1.75 -11.27 -9.80
N VAL A 58 2.90 -10.63 -9.90
CA VAL A 58 4.00 -11.09 -10.77
C VAL A 58 4.75 -12.25 -10.11
N LEU A 59 4.99 -13.31 -10.89
CA LEU A 59 5.49 -14.59 -10.41
C LEU A 59 7.01 -14.76 -10.47
N LEU A 60 7.70 -13.90 -11.22
CA LEU A 60 9.15 -13.94 -11.42
C LEU A 60 9.71 -12.53 -11.43
N ASP A 61 11.02 -12.40 -11.26
CA ASP A 61 11.68 -11.11 -11.35
C ASP A 61 12.02 -10.76 -12.81
N GLY A 62 12.05 -9.47 -13.12
CA GLY A 62 12.46 -8.98 -14.44
C GLY A 62 11.44 -9.22 -15.56
N ILE A 63 10.15 -9.28 -15.25
CA ILE A 63 9.10 -9.50 -16.24
C ILE A 63 8.85 -8.23 -17.05
N GLN A 64 8.97 -8.32 -18.38
CA GLN A 64 8.86 -7.17 -19.26
C GLN A 64 7.40 -6.73 -19.45
N ILE A 65 7.17 -5.41 -19.44
CA ILE A 65 5.96 -4.81 -20.00
C ILE A 65 6.33 -4.32 -21.40
N LEU A 66 5.49 -4.67 -22.37
CA LEU A 66 5.69 -4.37 -23.78
C LEU A 66 4.65 -3.36 -24.26
N LEU A 67 5.02 -2.54 -25.24
CA LEU A 67 4.11 -1.55 -25.83
C LEU A 67 2.90 -2.22 -26.52
N GLN A 68 3.09 -3.44 -27.02
CA GLN A 68 2.09 -4.23 -27.74
C GLN A 68 2.11 -5.69 -27.23
N PRO A 69 0.99 -6.43 -27.32
CA PRO A 69 0.90 -7.82 -26.86
C PRO A 69 1.55 -8.80 -27.87
N LEU A 70 2.84 -8.62 -28.10
CA LEU A 70 3.68 -9.37 -29.05
C LEU A 70 4.97 -9.76 -28.34
N LEU A 71 5.46 -11.00 -28.52
CA LEU A 71 6.69 -11.45 -27.86
C LEU A 71 7.95 -10.64 -28.23
N ASP A 72 7.98 -10.11 -29.45
CA ASP A 72 9.04 -9.26 -30.00
C ASP A 72 8.70 -7.77 -29.94
N GLY A 73 7.67 -7.40 -29.18
CA GLY A 73 7.28 -6.01 -28.95
C GLY A 73 8.36 -5.20 -28.23
N GLU A 74 8.32 -3.88 -28.41
CA GLU A 74 9.20 -2.95 -27.69
C GLU A 74 8.95 -3.04 -26.19
N GLN A 75 10.01 -3.29 -25.41
CA GLN A 75 9.97 -3.23 -23.96
C GLN A 75 9.88 -1.77 -23.51
N VAL A 76 8.87 -1.45 -22.72
CA VAL A 76 8.61 -0.10 -22.19
C VAL A 76 8.83 0.00 -20.68
N ASP A 77 8.77 -1.12 -19.97
CA ASP A 77 8.94 -1.16 -18.51
C ASP A 77 9.31 -2.59 -18.05
N ILE A 78 9.57 -2.75 -16.75
CA ILE A 78 9.88 -4.02 -16.11
C ILE A 78 9.16 -4.15 -14.76
N LEU A 79 8.75 -5.36 -14.44
CA LEU A 79 8.10 -5.73 -13.19
C LEU A 79 9.00 -6.63 -12.37
N ALA A 80 9.00 -6.39 -11.07
CA ALA A 80 9.72 -7.18 -10.10
C ALA A 80 8.87 -8.35 -9.58
N TYR A 81 9.54 -9.33 -8.96
CA TYR A 81 8.86 -10.39 -8.24
C TYR A 81 7.92 -9.84 -7.17
N ASP A 82 6.71 -10.39 -7.07
CA ASP A 82 5.64 -9.95 -6.17
C ASP A 82 5.08 -8.54 -6.43
N ASP A 83 5.44 -7.88 -7.53
CA ASP A 83 4.71 -6.68 -7.96
C ASP A 83 3.23 -7.00 -8.13
N VAL A 84 2.38 -6.12 -7.58
CA VAL A 84 0.93 -6.20 -7.71
C VAL A 84 0.46 -5.06 -8.60
N VAL A 85 -0.04 -5.40 -9.78
CA VAL A 85 -0.45 -4.44 -10.81
C VAL A 85 -1.93 -4.57 -11.13
N PRO A 86 -2.62 -3.48 -11.49
CA PRO A 86 -3.99 -3.56 -12.00
C PRO A 86 -4.02 -4.22 -13.37
N ILE A 87 -5.02 -5.09 -13.59
CA ILE A 87 -5.32 -5.69 -14.89
C ILE A 87 -6.57 -5.00 -15.42
N GLN A 88 -6.44 -4.23 -16.51
CA GLN A 88 -7.57 -3.57 -17.15
C GLN A 88 -8.44 -4.55 -17.92
N ARG A 89 -7.81 -5.41 -18.71
CA ARG A 89 -8.46 -6.48 -19.48
C ARG A 89 -7.43 -7.54 -19.91
N ALA A 90 -7.94 -8.72 -20.23
CA ALA A 90 -7.22 -9.72 -20.99
C ALA A 90 -7.40 -9.47 -22.49
N VAL A 91 -6.32 -9.54 -23.25
CA VAL A 91 -6.31 -9.43 -24.72
C VAL A 91 -5.66 -10.64 -25.36
N ILE A 92 -6.02 -10.91 -26.62
CA ILE A 92 -5.35 -11.91 -27.44
C ILE A 92 -4.22 -11.21 -28.19
N GLY A 93 -2.99 -11.66 -27.96
CA GLY A 93 -1.79 -11.16 -28.62
C GLY A 93 -1.55 -11.77 -30.01
N GLY A 94 -0.31 -11.63 -30.48
CA GLY A 94 0.16 -12.21 -31.73
C GLY A 94 0.01 -13.73 -31.82
N GLU A 95 0.42 -14.32 -32.94
CA GLU A 95 0.28 -15.77 -33.17
C GLU A 95 1.16 -16.61 -32.23
N GLN A 96 2.21 -16.02 -31.67
CA GLN A 96 3.12 -16.67 -30.74
C GLN A 96 3.05 -16.05 -29.33
N PRO A 97 3.15 -16.88 -28.27
CA PRO A 97 3.22 -18.34 -28.32
C PRO A 97 1.84 -18.95 -28.56
N ALA A 98 1.74 -19.92 -29.47
CA ALA A 98 0.45 -20.49 -29.90
C ALA A 98 -0.38 -21.12 -28.77
N HIS A 99 0.28 -21.64 -27.73
CA HIS A 99 -0.36 -22.34 -26.60
C HIS A 99 -0.94 -21.40 -25.53
N ASN A 100 -0.45 -20.15 -25.44
CA ASN A 100 -0.99 -19.14 -24.56
C ASN A 100 -0.81 -17.78 -25.21
N ARG A 101 -1.88 -17.27 -25.82
CA ARG A 101 -1.89 -15.96 -26.48
C ARG A 101 -2.49 -14.87 -25.62
N ILE A 102 -2.69 -15.13 -24.32
CA ILE A 102 -3.34 -14.19 -23.42
C ILE A 102 -2.31 -13.24 -22.82
N TRP A 103 -2.60 -11.96 -22.96
CA TRP A 103 -1.84 -10.85 -22.36
C TRP A 103 -2.77 -10.05 -21.47
N TYR A 104 -2.23 -9.47 -20.41
CA TYR A 104 -2.91 -8.51 -19.56
C TYR A 104 -2.49 -7.10 -19.93
N GLU A 105 -3.47 -6.22 -20.15
CA GLU A 105 -3.22 -4.79 -20.26
C GLU A 105 -3.08 -4.18 -18.86
N ILE A 106 -1.95 -3.52 -18.64
CA ILE A 106 -1.66 -2.73 -17.45
C ILE A 106 -1.93 -1.26 -17.82
N PRO A 107 -2.93 -0.60 -17.19
CA PRO A 107 -3.28 0.80 -17.45
C PRO A 107 -2.05 1.70 -17.53
N ASP A 108 -1.98 2.50 -18.59
CA ASP A 108 -0.93 3.51 -18.84
C ASP A 108 0.51 2.99 -18.86
N ARG A 109 0.73 1.66 -18.87
CA ARG A 109 2.07 1.04 -18.87
C ARG A 109 2.31 0.11 -20.06
N GLY A 110 1.30 -0.61 -20.54
CA GLY A 110 1.43 -1.52 -21.69
C GLY A 110 0.86 -2.91 -21.41
N TYR A 111 1.51 -3.95 -21.93
CA TYR A 111 1.03 -5.32 -21.91
C TYR A 111 2.04 -6.27 -21.27
N VAL A 112 1.56 -7.21 -20.47
CA VAL A 112 2.37 -8.28 -19.87
C VAL A 112 1.79 -9.65 -20.22
N HIS A 113 2.65 -10.62 -20.53
CA HIS A 113 2.20 -11.96 -20.88
C HIS A 113 1.59 -12.67 -19.66
N SER A 114 0.42 -13.29 -19.83
CA SER A 114 -0.35 -13.86 -18.70
C SER A 114 0.35 -14.99 -17.96
N ALA A 115 1.29 -15.70 -18.61
CA ALA A 115 2.05 -16.80 -18.00
C ALA A 115 2.82 -16.39 -16.74
N TRP A 116 3.14 -15.10 -16.58
CA TRP A 116 3.97 -14.60 -15.49
C TRP A 116 3.18 -13.84 -14.43
N VAL A 117 1.86 -13.82 -14.54
CA VAL A 117 0.98 -13.03 -13.68
C VAL A 117 -0.13 -13.90 -13.14
N GLN A 118 -0.19 -14.06 -11.83
CA GLN A 118 -1.32 -14.69 -11.14
C GLN A 118 -2.43 -13.64 -10.97
N PRO A 119 -3.64 -13.85 -11.51
CA PRO A 119 -4.79 -13.02 -11.18
C PRO A 119 -5.11 -13.14 -9.68
N VAL A 120 -5.17 -12.01 -8.98
CA VAL A 120 -5.46 -11.92 -7.54
C VAL A 120 -6.50 -10.83 -7.27
N ARG A 121 -7.07 -10.84 -6.07
CA ARG A 121 -7.94 -9.76 -5.57
C ARG A 121 -7.41 -9.24 -4.26
N ASN A 122 -7.83 -8.03 -3.90
CA ASN A 122 -7.55 -7.44 -2.61
C ASN A 122 -8.85 -7.24 -1.82
N GLU A 123 -9.30 -8.32 -1.18
CA GLU A 123 -10.56 -8.37 -0.43
C GLU A 123 -10.28 -8.55 1.09
N PRO A 124 -9.79 -7.51 1.80
CA PRO A 124 -9.51 -7.61 3.22
C PRO A 124 -10.79 -7.86 4.02
N GLN A 125 -10.72 -8.82 4.95
CA GLN A 125 -11.85 -9.20 5.80
C GLN A 125 -11.68 -8.67 7.23
N PRO A 126 -12.79 -8.32 7.92
CA PRO A 126 -12.71 -7.93 9.32
C PRO A 126 -12.17 -9.08 10.18
N ALA A 127 -11.21 -8.77 11.05
CA ALA A 127 -10.61 -9.77 11.93
C ALA A 127 -11.66 -10.35 12.90
N ARG A 128 -11.73 -11.69 12.99
CA ARG A 128 -12.60 -12.40 13.92
C ARG A 128 -12.10 -12.23 15.36
N ALA A 129 -13.02 -12.27 16.32
CA ALA A 129 -12.69 -12.11 17.73
C ALA A 129 -12.10 -13.38 18.37
N SER A 130 -12.41 -14.56 17.81
CA SER A 130 -11.95 -15.84 18.33
C SER A 130 -11.86 -16.88 17.21
N ALA A 131 -10.96 -17.86 17.41
CA ALA A 131 -10.94 -19.09 16.61
C ALA A 131 -11.97 -20.09 17.14
N SER A 132 -12.40 -21.03 16.30
CA SER A 132 -13.21 -22.17 16.72
C SER A 132 -12.33 -23.15 17.53
N PRO A 133 -12.85 -23.83 18.58
CA PRO A 133 -12.08 -24.85 19.31
C PRO A 133 -11.54 -26.00 18.44
N ARG A 134 -12.17 -26.22 17.27
CA ARG A 134 -11.75 -27.24 16.29
C ARG A 134 -10.81 -26.70 15.21
N GLY A 135 -10.35 -25.46 15.34
CA GLY A 135 -9.69 -24.72 14.27
C GLY A 135 -10.68 -24.20 13.22
N LEU A 136 -10.21 -23.26 12.41
CA LEU A 136 -10.93 -22.67 11.29
C LEU A 136 -10.05 -22.73 10.05
N LEU A 137 -10.52 -23.37 8.99
CA LEU A 137 -9.87 -23.26 7.69
C LEU A 137 -10.18 -21.87 7.11
N ALA A 138 -9.14 -21.14 6.71
CA ALA A 138 -9.25 -19.82 6.09
C ALA A 138 -8.41 -19.74 4.82
N GLU A 139 -8.79 -18.86 3.90
CA GLU A 139 -8.08 -18.58 2.65
C GLU A 139 -7.49 -17.18 2.67
N VAL A 140 -6.33 -16.99 2.05
CA VAL A 140 -5.74 -15.66 1.83
C VAL A 140 -6.48 -14.96 0.68
N SER A 141 -7.26 -13.92 1.00
CA SER A 141 -8.11 -13.16 0.07
C SER A 141 -7.47 -11.88 -0.48
N ILE A 142 -6.18 -11.67 -0.21
CA ILE A 142 -5.38 -10.52 -0.64
C ILE A 142 -4.14 -11.04 -1.40
N PRO A 143 -3.45 -10.24 -2.24
CA PRO A 143 -2.33 -10.72 -3.06
C PRO A 143 -1.31 -11.60 -2.31
N PHE A 144 -0.91 -11.17 -1.12
CA PHE A 144 -0.13 -11.96 -0.18
C PHE A 144 -0.19 -11.36 1.23
N VAL A 145 0.24 -12.14 2.23
CA VAL A 145 0.43 -11.68 3.60
C VAL A 145 1.68 -12.32 4.19
N ASP A 146 2.43 -11.54 4.98
CA ASP A 146 3.60 -12.04 5.68
C ASP A 146 3.20 -12.65 7.02
N ALA A 147 3.68 -13.86 7.29
CA ALA A 147 3.51 -14.57 8.56
C ALA A 147 4.77 -14.42 9.41
N TYR A 148 4.57 -14.09 10.68
CA TYR A 148 5.63 -13.72 11.62
C TYR A 148 5.76 -14.74 12.74
N ALA A 149 6.95 -14.83 13.34
CA ALA A 149 7.21 -15.76 14.44
C ALA A 149 6.44 -15.43 15.73
N LYS A 150 5.96 -14.19 15.88
CA LYS A 150 5.17 -13.66 16.99
C LYS A 150 4.16 -12.65 16.45
N PRO A 151 3.06 -12.34 17.19
CA PRO A 151 2.11 -11.28 16.83
C PRO A 151 2.73 -9.89 17.03
N ASP A 152 3.69 -9.56 16.16
CA ASP A 152 4.53 -8.37 16.21
C ASP A 152 5.14 -8.16 14.81
N ASP A 153 4.84 -7.04 14.17
CA ASP A 153 5.35 -6.70 12.83
C ASP A 153 6.88 -6.58 12.78
N GLU A 154 7.53 -6.34 13.93
CA GLU A 154 8.99 -6.30 14.05
C GLU A 154 9.62 -7.69 14.27
N SER A 155 8.79 -8.72 14.40
CA SER A 155 9.26 -10.10 14.57
C SER A 155 9.89 -10.64 13.29
N VAL A 156 10.55 -11.79 13.41
CA VAL A 156 11.13 -12.49 12.25
C VAL A 156 9.99 -12.98 11.35
N ARG A 157 9.96 -12.48 10.10
CA ARG A 157 9.12 -13.03 9.05
C ARG A 157 9.53 -14.47 8.76
N ARG A 158 8.58 -15.40 8.89
CA ARG A 158 8.79 -16.83 8.63
C ARG A 158 8.41 -17.21 7.21
N TYR A 159 7.24 -16.78 6.77
CA TYR A 159 6.67 -17.16 5.48
C TYR A 159 5.96 -15.97 4.84
N ARG A 160 5.83 -16.03 3.53
CA ARG A 160 4.84 -15.25 2.78
C ARG A 160 3.76 -16.21 2.30
N LEU A 161 2.52 -15.91 2.63
CA LEU A 161 1.35 -16.67 2.23
C LEU A 161 0.72 -15.95 1.03
N TYR A 162 0.38 -16.69 -0.01
CA TYR A 162 -0.08 -16.11 -1.28
C TYR A 162 -1.59 -16.26 -1.44
N TYR A 163 -2.16 -15.38 -2.26
CA TYR A 163 -3.57 -15.40 -2.65
C TYR A 163 -4.07 -16.80 -3.01
N GLY A 164 -5.23 -17.17 -2.46
CA GLY A 164 -5.89 -18.45 -2.70
C GLY A 164 -5.30 -19.64 -1.92
N THR A 165 -4.22 -19.45 -1.16
CA THR A 165 -3.71 -20.51 -0.27
C THR A 165 -4.58 -20.61 0.98
N THR A 166 -4.81 -21.84 1.44
CA THR A 166 -5.64 -22.13 2.63
C THR A 166 -4.80 -22.55 3.83
N HIS A 167 -5.12 -22.04 5.01
CA HIS A 167 -4.39 -22.28 6.25
C HIS A 167 -5.35 -22.55 7.41
N TRP A 168 -4.94 -23.42 8.34
CA TRP A 168 -5.71 -23.68 9.56
C TRP A 168 -5.38 -22.64 10.62
N ILE A 169 -6.36 -21.81 10.96
CA ILE A 169 -6.30 -20.90 12.10
C ILE A 169 -6.63 -21.69 13.38
N THR A 170 -5.68 -21.69 14.31
CA THR A 170 -5.77 -22.41 15.59
C THR A 170 -6.12 -21.48 16.75
N ASP A 171 -5.74 -20.21 16.66
CA ASP A 171 -5.95 -19.23 17.72
C ASP A 171 -6.01 -17.79 17.19
N VAL A 172 -6.53 -16.87 18.01
CA VAL A 172 -6.53 -15.43 17.77
C VAL A 172 -5.83 -14.75 18.94
N GLU A 173 -4.67 -14.16 18.65
CA GLU A 173 -3.87 -13.40 19.62
C GLU A 173 -4.05 -11.90 19.40
N LYS A 174 -3.68 -11.10 20.40
CA LYS A 174 -3.55 -9.65 20.25
C LYS A 174 -2.11 -9.24 20.42
N ASP A 175 -1.66 -8.30 19.61
CA ASP A 175 -0.36 -7.67 19.82
C ASP A 175 -0.41 -6.61 20.94
N ARG A 176 0.71 -5.93 21.15
CA ARG A 176 0.84 -4.86 22.16
C ARG A 176 -0.08 -3.65 21.89
N ARG A 177 -0.54 -3.47 20.66
CA ARG A 177 -1.42 -2.38 20.22
C ARG A 177 -2.89 -2.80 20.24
N GLY A 178 -3.18 -4.08 20.48
CA GLY A 178 -4.52 -4.65 20.52
C GLY A 178 -5.03 -5.15 19.17
N ASP A 179 -4.20 -5.09 18.12
CA ASP A 179 -4.53 -5.62 16.79
C ASP A 179 -4.55 -7.14 16.84
N ARG A 180 -5.44 -7.77 16.08
CA ARG A 180 -5.67 -9.23 16.12
C ARG A 180 -4.80 -9.95 15.12
N TRP A 181 -4.19 -11.03 15.58
CA TRP A 181 -3.30 -11.90 14.82
C TRP A 181 -3.84 -13.33 14.83
N TYR A 182 -3.77 -14.01 13.68
CA TYR A 182 -4.15 -15.41 13.58
C TYR A 182 -2.92 -16.30 13.75
N ARG A 183 -2.99 -17.27 14.66
CA ARG A 183 -2.00 -18.34 14.75
C ARG A 183 -2.37 -19.42 13.75
N ILE A 184 -1.46 -19.71 12.83
CA ILE A 184 -1.62 -20.74 11.79
C ILE A 184 -0.68 -21.92 12.03
N PHE A 185 -1.05 -23.11 11.54
CA PHE A 185 -0.22 -24.32 11.57
C PHE A 185 0.75 -24.37 10.39
#